data_AF-V8RCE6-F1
#
_entry.id   AF-V8RCE6-F1
#
_cell.length_a   1.000
_cell.length_b   1.000
_cell.length_c   1.000
_cell.angle_alpha   90.00
_cell.angle_beta   90.00
_cell.angle_gamma   90.00
#
_symmetry.space_group_name_H-M   'P 1'
#
loop_
_entity.id
_entity.type
_entity.pdbx_description
1 polymer ?
#
loop_
_entity_poly.entity_id
_entity_poly.type
_entity_poly.pdbx_seq_one_letter_code
_entity_poly.pdbx_strand_id
1 'polypeptide(L)'
;MSRFQTLQPSTLSRDAFVKAFADIYEHSPWVAEKAYDLGADASIDEIETLHQRMSDILLSADHASQLALINAHPDLAGKAAVQGQLTEASTNEQAGAGIHQCTAEEFQRFTELNDAYKAKFKFPFIMAVKGSNRHQILAAFETRINNSVEAEFKCALAEINKIALFRLLTL
;
A
#
# COMPACT_ATOMS: atom_id res chain seq x y z
N MET A 1 -3.18 -1.39 22.39
CA MET A 1 -3.32 -1.82 20.99
C MET A 1 -4.70 -1.41 20.53
N SER A 2 -4.76 -0.85 19.33
CA SER A 2 -6.01 -0.37 18.72
C SER A 2 -6.85 -1.58 18.32
N ARG A 3 -8.16 -1.49 18.49
CA ARG A 3 -9.10 -2.54 18.07
C ARG A 3 -9.97 -2.02 16.93
N PHE A 4 -10.42 -2.94 16.09
CA PHE A 4 -11.39 -2.66 15.03
C PHE A 4 -12.69 -2.13 15.63
N GLN A 5 -13.28 -1.12 15.00
CA GLN A 5 -14.51 -0.50 15.52
C GLN A 5 -15.76 -1.20 15.02
N THR A 6 -15.72 -1.73 13.80
CA THR A 6 -16.92 -2.23 13.11
C THR A 6 -16.96 -3.76 12.99
N LEU A 7 -15.87 -4.44 13.32
CA LEU A 7 -15.71 -5.88 13.10
C LEU A 7 -14.88 -6.54 14.21
N GLN A 8 -15.09 -7.84 14.39
CA GLN A 8 -14.32 -8.66 15.33
C GLN A 8 -13.70 -9.84 14.56
N PRO A 9 -12.46 -9.70 14.07
CA PRO A 9 -11.82 -10.63 13.14
C PRO A 9 -11.83 -12.09 13.59
N SER A 10 -11.61 -12.34 14.88
CA SER A 10 -11.58 -13.69 15.48
C SER A 10 -12.92 -14.44 15.38
N THR A 11 -14.02 -13.74 15.17
CA THR A 11 -15.36 -14.33 15.08
C THR A 11 -15.83 -14.59 13.65
N LEU A 12 -15.06 -14.13 12.65
CA LEU A 12 -15.44 -14.23 11.25
C LEU A 12 -15.19 -15.64 10.69
N SER A 13 -16.07 -16.07 9.79
CA SER A 13 -15.76 -17.19 8.89
C SER A 13 -14.61 -16.80 7.95
N ARG A 14 -13.92 -17.79 7.37
CA ARG A 14 -12.84 -17.54 6.41
C ARG A 14 -13.26 -16.60 5.28
N ASP A 15 -14.42 -16.85 4.68
CA ASP A 15 -14.92 -16.03 3.57
C ASP A 15 -15.23 -14.60 3.99
N ALA A 16 -15.82 -14.41 5.19
CA ALA A 16 -16.10 -13.08 5.73
C ALA A 16 -14.81 -12.32 6.08
N PHE A 17 -13.82 -13.01 6.64
CA PHE A 17 -12.51 -12.45 6.95
C PHE A 17 -11.79 -12.02 5.67
N VAL A 18 -11.66 -12.91 4.69
CA VAL A 18 -10.98 -12.59 3.43
C VAL A 18 -11.69 -11.43 2.74
N LYS A 19 -13.03 -11.43 2.70
CA LYS A 19 -13.80 -10.32 2.13
C LYS A 19 -13.54 -8.98 2.85
N ALA A 20 -13.43 -8.98 4.18
CA ALA A 20 -13.19 -7.77 4.96
C ALA A 20 -11.76 -7.22 4.77
N PHE A 21 -10.78 -8.10 4.52
CA PHE A 21 -9.35 -7.74 4.49
C PHE A 21 -8.69 -7.87 3.11
N ALA A 22 -9.44 -8.21 2.06
CA ALA A 22 -8.91 -8.45 0.70
C ALA A 22 -8.20 -7.22 0.12
N ASP A 23 -8.70 -6.02 0.43
CA ASP A 23 -8.17 -4.77 -0.11
C ASP A 23 -7.13 -4.10 0.80
N ILE A 24 -6.71 -4.74 1.91
CA ILE A 24 -5.62 -4.22 2.75
C ILE A 24 -4.30 -4.17 1.99
N TYR A 25 -4.07 -5.15 1.11
CA TYR A 25 -2.97 -5.13 0.14
C TYR A 25 -3.57 -5.09 -1.26
N GLU A 26 -3.17 -4.09 -2.05
CA GLU A 26 -3.79 -3.81 -3.36
C GLU A 26 -3.84 -5.06 -4.25
N HIS A 27 -5.07 -5.43 -4.66
CA HIS A 27 -5.37 -6.61 -5.47
C HIS A 27 -4.66 -7.90 -5.02
N SER A 28 -4.45 -8.07 -3.72
CA SER A 28 -3.64 -9.15 -3.14
C SER A 28 -4.37 -9.84 -1.98
N PRO A 29 -5.54 -10.45 -2.21
CA PRO A 29 -6.34 -11.10 -1.17
C PRO A 29 -5.61 -12.28 -0.50
N TRP A 30 -4.62 -12.86 -1.17
CA TRP A 30 -3.80 -13.96 -0.67
C TRP A 30 -3.12 -13.64 0.68
N VAL A 31 -2.85 -12.37 0.98
CA VAL A 31 -2.29 -11.98 2.29
C VAL A 31 -3.32 -12.20 3.40
N ALA A 32 -4.58 -11.82 3.17
CA ALA A 32 -5.67 -12.06 4.11
C ALA A 32 -6.00 -13.55 4.25
N GLU A 33 -6.01 -14.28 3.13
CA GLU A 33 -6.20 -15.73 3.13
C GLU A 33 -5.17 -16.43 4.03
N LYS A 34 -3.88 -16.15 3.82
CA LYS A 34 -2.80 -16.71 4.64
C LYS A 34 -2.87 -16.25 6.10
N ALA A 35 -3.27 -15.00 6.36
CA ALA A 35 -3.40 -14.49 7.72
C ALA A 35 -4.47 -15.23 8.52
N TYR A 36 -5.58 -15.60 7.88
CA TYR A 36 -6.62 -16.44 8.47
C TYR A 36 -6.15 -17.88 8.70
N ASP A 37 -5.44 -18.45 7.73
CA ASP A 37 -4.98 -19.84 7.80
C ASP A 37 -3.95 -20.09 8.93
N LEU A 38 -3.35 -19.02 9.49
CA LEU A 38 -2.53 -19.06 10.71
C LEU A 38 -3.35 -19.14 12.02
N GLY A 39 -4.68 -19.07 11.94
CA GLY A 39 -5.61 -19.18 13.06
C GLY A 39 -6.31 -17.87 13.41
N ALA A 40 -7.56 -17.95 13.88
CA ALA A 40 -8.41 -16.79 14.17
C ALA A 40 -8.71 -16.65 15.68
N ASP A 41 -7.66 -16.55 16.51
CA ASP A 41 -7.82 -16.31 17.95
C ASP A 41 -8.01 -14.82 18.29
N ALA A 42 -8.34 -14.50 19.54
CA ALA A 42 -8.66 -13.13 19.95
C ALA A 42 -7.52 -12.10 19.74
N SER A 43 -6.27 -12.54 19.51
CA SER A 43 -5.15 -11.64 19.22
C SER A 43 -5.32 -10.89 17.89
N ILE A 44 -5.99 -11.49 16.89
CA ILE A 44 -6.25 -10.80 15.61
C ILE A 44 -7.33 -9.74 15.69
N ASP A 45 -7.99 -9.56 16.84
CA ASP A 45 -8.88 -8.42 17.08
C ASP A 45 -8.09 -7.12 17.34
N GLU A 46 -6.79 -7.23 17.58
CA GLU A 46 -5.87 -6.09 17.74
C GLU A 46 -5.25 -5.74 16.40
N ILE A 47 -5.42 -4.49 15.98
CA ILE A 47 -5.02 -3.99 14.66
C ILE A 47 -3.53 -4.19 14.43
N GLU A 48 -2.70 -3.87 15.44
CA GLU A 48 -1.25 -4.00 15.35
C GLU A 48 -0.81 -5.47 15.24
N THR A 49 -1.53 -6.40 15.90
CA THR A 49 -1.25 -7.83 15.79
C THR A 49 -1.60 -8.38 14.42
N LEU A 50 -2.77 -8.04 13.88
CA LEU A 50 -3.15 -8.45 12.53
C LEU A 50 -2.22 -7.83 11.48
N HIS A 51 -1.87 -6.54 11.65
CA HIS A 51 -0.93 -5.84 10.78
C HIS A 51 0.45 -6.53 10.75
N GLN A 52 1.03 -6.82 11.92
CA GLN A 52 2.31 -7.50 12.02
C GLN A 52 2.27 -8.86 11.33
N ARG A 53 1.21 -9.65 11.58
CA ARG A 53 1.01 -10.95 10.94
C ARG A 53 0.98 -10.85 9.42
N MET A 54 0.21 -9.92 8.87
CA MET A 54 0.12 -9.71 7.43
C MET A 54 1.45 -9.21 6.83
N SER A 55 2.16 -8.34 7.55
CA SER A 55 3.50 -7.88 7.18
C SER A 55 4.49 -9.05 7.09
N ASP A 56 4.50 -9.94 8.08
CA ASP A 56 5.37 -11.12 8.08
C ASP A 56 5.06 -12.07 6.92
N ILE A 57 3.79 -12.24 6.59
CA ILE A 57 3.33 -13.00 5.41
C ILE A 57 3.85 -12.38 4.12
N LEU A 58 3.76 -11.06 3.96
CA LEU A 58 4.29 -10.36 2.79
C LEU A 58 5.81 -10.53 2.69
N LEU A 59 6.53 -10.27 3.77
CA LEU A 59 8.00 -10.30 3.78
C LEU A 59 8.57 -11.72 3.61
N SER A 60 7.81 -12.75 3.99
CA SER A 60 8.19 -14.16 3.82
C SER A 60 7.74 -14.76 2.48
N ALA A 61 6.94 -14.03 1.69
CA ALA A 61 6.53 -14.48 0.36
C ALA A 61 7.74 -14.52 -0.59
N ASP A 62 7.64 -15.35 -1.63
CA ASP A 62 8.65 -15.39 -2.68
C ASP A 62 8.71 -14.05 -3.43
N HIS A 63 9.86 -13.78 -4.05
CA HIS A 63 10.11 -12.53 -4.74
C HIS A 63 9.08 -12.24 -5.86
N ALA A 64 8.55 -13.26 -6.54
CA ALA A 64 7.57 -13.05 -7.61
C ALA A 64 6.22 -12.59 -7.04
N SER A 65 5.78 -13.18 -5.93
CA SER A 65 4.57 -12.74 -5.20
C SER A 65 4.72 -11.30 -4.66
N GLN A 66 5.88 -10.98 -4.08
CA GLN A 66 6.18 -9.62 -3.62
C GLN A 66 6.16 -8.61 -4.77
N LEU A 67 6.84 -8.92 -5.88
CA LEU A 67 6.87 -8.06 -7.06
C LEU A 67 5.50 -7.90 -7.71
N ALA A 68 4.69 -8.97 -7.77
CA ALA A 68 3.32 -8.90 -8.27
C ALA A 68 2.46 -7.94 -7.44
N LEU A 69 2.57 -8.00 -6.12
CA LEU A 69 1.86 -7.09 -5.21
C LEU A 69 2.34 -5.64 -5.38
N ILE A 70 3.65 -5.40 -5.49
CA ILE A 70 4.19 -4.06 -5.76
C ILE A 70 3.60 -3.53 -7.08
N ASN A 71 3.58 -4.35 -8.13
CA ASN A 71 3.06 -3.96 -9.45
C ASN A 71 1.54 -3.80 -9.50
N ALA A 72 0.80 -4.35 -8.54
CA ALA A 72 -0.64 -4.14 -8.42
C ALA A 72 -0.98 -2.70 -7.98
N HIS A 73 -0.03 -1.97 -7.38
CA HIS A 73 -0.27 -0.60 -6.95
C HIS A 73 -0.34 0.37 -8.13
N PRO A 74 -1.35 1.25 -8.16
CA PRO A 74 -1.43 2.29 -9.18
C PRO A 74 -0.33 3.34 -8.98
N ASP A 75 0.03 4.03 -10.06
CA ASP A 75 0.99 5.13 -9.99
C ASP A 75 0.45 6.29 -9.15
N LEU A 76 1.30 6.78 -8.25
CA LEU A 76 1.03 8.00 -7.49
C LEU A 76 1.00 9.20 -8.45
N ALA A 77 -0.08 9.97 -8.40
CA ALA A 77 -0.36 11.05 -9.35
C ALA A 77 -0.37 10.58 -10.82
N GLY A 78 -0.66 9.30 -11.07
CA GLY A 78 -0.76 8.76 -12.42
C GLY A 78 -2.07 9.12 -13.13
N LYS A 79 -2.21 8.64 -14.36
CA LYS A 79 -3.43 8.83 -15.17
C LYS A 79 -4.69 8.32 -14.47
N ALA A 80 -4.60 7.22 -13.72
CA ALA A 80 -5.72 6.67 -12.96
C ALA A 80 -6.21 7.63 -11.87
N ALA A 81 -5.30 8.36 -11.21
CA ALA A 81 -5.66 9.38 -10.23
C ALA A 81 -6.40 10.57 -10.90
N VAL A 82 -5.90 11.05 -12.03
CA VAL A 82 -6.52 12.15 -12.79
C VAL A 82 -7.90 11.77 -13.35
N GLN A 83 -8.05 10.52 -13.79
CA GLN A 83 -9.30 10.02 -14.38
C GLN A 83 -10.30 9.53 -13.32
N GLY A 84 -9.97 9.59 -12.03
CA GLY A 84 -10.85 9.12 -10.95
C GLY A 84 -11.09 7.60 -10.99
N GLN A 85 -10.11 6.84 -11.47
CA GLN A 85 -10.18 5.37 -11.66
C GLN A 85 -9.42 4.59 -10.57
N LEU A 86 -9.03 5.26 -9.49
CA LEU A 86 -8.40 4.61 -8.35
C LEU A 86 -9.43 3.77 -7.57
N THR A 87 -8.96 2.73 -6.88
CA THR A 87 -9.76 2.04 -5.87
C THR A 87 -10.17 3.01 -4.75
N GLU A 88 -11.22 2.69 -4.00
CA GLU A 88 -11.68 3.54 -2.88
C GLU A 88 -10.56 3.75 -1.85
N ALA A 89 -9.82 2.68 -1.51
CA ALA A 89 -8.63 2.75 -0.66
C ALA A 89 -7.56 3.70 -1.21
N SER A 90 -7.17 3.54 -2.47
CA SER A 90 -6.18 4.42 -3.12
C SER A 90 -6.65 5.87 -3.21
N THR A 91 -7.95 6.11 -3.41
CA THR A 91 -8.54 7.45 -3.42
C THR A 91 -8.45 8.10 -2.05
N ASN A 92 -8.83 7.38 -1.00
CA ASN A 92 -8.80 7.87 0.39
C ASN A 92 -7.36 8.17 0.85
N GLU A 93 -6.40 7.35 0.43
CA GLU A 93 -4.97 7.59 0.71
C GLU A 93 -4.48 8.89 0.08
N GLN A 94 -4.76 9.10 -1.21
CA GLN A 94 -4.22 10.24 -1.95
C GLN A 94 -4.99 11.55 -1.72
N ALA A 95 -6.24 11.50 -1.23
CA ALA A 95 -7.08 12.67 -1.00
C ALA A 95 -6.40 13.74 -0.13
N GLY A 96 -5.70 13.32 0.93
CA GLY A 96 -5.02 14.21 1.87
C GLY A 96 -3.65 14.74 1.38
N ALA A 97 -3.08 14.17 0.32
CA ALA A 97 -1.74 14.48 -0.14
C ALA A 97 -1.65 15.72 -1.04
N GLY A 98 -2.79 16.31 -1.41
CA GLY A 98 -2.85 17.50 -2.27
C GLY A 98 -2.48 17.23 -3.72
N ILE A 99 -2.49 15.98 -4.18
CA ILE A 99 -2.16 15.60 -5.56
C ILE A 99 -3.13 16.22 -6.58
N HIS A 100 -4.40 16.38 -6.20
CA HIS A 100 -5.42 17.07 -7.00
C HIS A 100 -5.15 18.58 -7.16
N GLN A 101 -4.16 19.14 -6.45
CA GLN A 101 -3.77 20.54 -6.49
C GLN A 101 -2.43 20.75 -7.19
N CYS A 102 -1.87 19.72 -7.84
CA CYS A 102 -0.65 19.85 -8.61
C CYS A 102 -0.84 20.83 -9.77
N THR A 103 0.14 21.69 -10.01
CA THR A 103 0.22 22.46 -11.25
C THR A 103 0.53 21.54 -12.44
N ALA A 104 0.42 22.05 -13.66
CA ALA A 104 0.78 21.30 -14.85
C ALA A 104 2.26 20.88 -14.84
N GLU A 105 3.14 21.74 -14.35
CA GLU A 105 4.58 21.49 -14.23
C GLU A 105 4.86 20.41 -13.18
N GLU A 106 4.16 20.44 -12.05
CA GLU A 106 4.30 19.42 -11.00
C GLU A 106 3.79 18.07 -11.48
N PHE A 107 2.68 18.05 -12.21
CA PHE A 107 2.15 16.83 -12.81
C PHE A 107 3.09 16.24 -13.87
N GLN A 108 3.67 17.10 -14.71
CA GLN A 108 4.71 16.72 -15.66
C GLN A 108 5.93 16.12 -14.93
N ARG A 109 6.34 16.73 -13.81
CA ARG A 109 7.44 16.22 -12.98
C ARG A 109 7.13 14.85 -12.38
N PHE A 110 5.92 14.64 -11.87
CA PHE A 110 5.47 13.31 -11.41
C PHE A 110 5.51 12.28 -12.53
N THR A 111 5.09 12.65 -13.74
CA THR A 111 5.10 11.75 -14.90
C THR A 111 6.53 11.33 -15.26
N GLU A 112 7.45 12.29 -15.38
CA GLU A 112 8.86 12.03 -15.66
C GLU A 112 9.53 11.15 -14.59
N LEU A 113 9.25 11.42 -13.32
CA LEU A 113 9.79 10.65 -12.20
C LEU A 113 9.22 9.23 -12.17
N ASN A 114 7.92 9.04 -12.41
CA ASN A 114 7.32 7.72 -12.53
C ASN A 114 7.95 6.90 -13.67
N ASP A 115 8.12 7.51 -14.84
CA ASP A 115 8.71 6.86 -16.00
C ASP A 115 10.17 6.46 -15.75
N ALA A 116 10.98 7.39 -15.22
CA ALA A 116 12.37 7.12 -14.85
C ALA A 116 12.48 6.03 -13.77
N TYR A 117 11.61 6.07 -12.77
CA TYR A 117 11.58 5.11 -11.68
C TYR A 117 11.24 3.71 -12.20
N LYS A 118 10.20 3.57 -13.02
CA LYS A 118 9.82 2.29 -13.65
C LYS A 118 10.90 1.78 -14.60
N ALA A 119 11.54 2.67 -15.36
CA ALA A 119 12.63 2.29 -16.24
C ALA A 119 13.82 1.68 -15.46
N LYS A 120 14.14 2.23 -14.28
CA LYS A 120 15.23 1.75 -13.43
C LYS A 120 14.86 0.51 -12.62
N PHE A 121 13.78 0.57 -11.85
CA PHE A 121 13.44 -0.44 -10.84
C PHE A 121 12.49 -1.53 -11.33
N LYS A 122 11.80 -1.31 -12.45
CA LYS A 122 10.83 -2.24 -13.05
C LYS A 122 9.56 -2.47 -12.22
N PHE A 123 9.25 -1.56 -11.30
CA PHE A 123 8.02 -1.53 -10.51
C PHE A 123 7.62 -0.07 -10.18
N PRO A 124 6.36 0.23 -9.82
CA PRO A 124 5.91 1.60 -9.54
C PRO A 124 6.53 2.18 -8.26
N PHE A 125 6.58 3.51 -8.17
CA PHE A 125 6.94 4.17 -6.91
C PHE A 125 5.80 4.07 -5.91
N ILE A 126 6.09 3.53 -4.73
CA ILE A 126 5.12 3.38 -3.65
C ILE A 126 5.58 4.20 -2.46
N MET A 127 4.69 5.02 -1.91
CA MET A 127 4.91 5.78 -0.69
C MET A 127 3.59 5.91 0.05
N ALA A 128 3.63 5.73 1.37
CA ALA A 128 2.51 5.97 2.24
C ALA A 128 2.31 7.50 2.37
N VAL A 129 1.29 8.03 1.70
CA VAL A 129 1.11 9.49 1.54
C VAL A 129 0.32 10.16 2.65
N LYS A 130 -0.27 9.40 3.59
CA LYS A 130 -1.05 9.97 4.70
C LYS A 130 -0.17 10.90 5.55
N GLY A 131 -0.57 12.16 5.67
CA GLY A 131 0.19 13.18 6.40
C GLY A 131 1.38 13.77 5.62
N SER A 132 1.59 13.34 4.36
CA SER A 132 2.54 13.97 3.44
C SER A 132 1.82 14.97 2.53
N ASN A 133 2.58 15.85 1.89
CA ASN A 133 2.10 16.71 0.80
C ASN A 133 2.84 16.41 -0.51
N ARG A 134 2.30 16.89 -1.63
CA ARG A 134 2.88 16.72 -2.97
C ARG A 134 4.37 17.07 -3.09
N HIS A 135 4.85 18.09 -2.38
CA HIS A 135 6.27 18.47 -2.39
C HIS A 135 7.15 17.43 -1.69
N GLN A 136 6.69 16.90 -0.56
CA GLN A 136 7.39 15.84 0.17
C GLN A 136 7.44 14.55 -0.65
N ILE A 137 6.40 14.25 -1.41
CA ILE A 137 6.36 13.08 -2.29
C ILE A 137 7.36 13.25 -3.45
N LEU A 138 7.41 14.43 -4.09
CA LEU A 138 8.41 14.73 -5.11
C LEU A 138 9.84 14.62 -4.57
N ALA A 139 10.11 15.18 -3.38
CA ALA A 139 11.41 15.07 -2.73
C ALA A 139 11.78 13.60 -2.40
N ALA A 140 10.79 12.79 -2.00
CA ALA A 140 11.00 11.37 -1.76
C ALA A 140 11.36 10.62 -3.04
N PHE A 141 10.70 10.91 -4.17
CA PHE A 141 11.08 10.40 -5.50
C PHE A 141 12.54 10.74 -5.83
N GLU A 142 12.91 12.01 -5.72
CA GLU A 142 14.25 12.50 -6.08
C GLU A 142 15.35 11.92 -5.19
N THR A 143 15.02 11.57 -3.95
CA THR A 143 15.93 10.88 -3.06
C THR A 143 16.05 9.40 -3.44
N ARG A 144 14.91 8.71 -3.55
CA ARG A 144 14.83 7.25 -3.72
C ARG A 144 15.23 6.78 -5.11
N ILE A 145 15.13 7.63 -6.14
CA ILE A 145 15.63 7.30 -7.48
C ILE A 145 17.12 6.96 -7.49
N ASN A 146 17.88 7.40 -6.48
CA ASN A 146 19.31 7.12 -6.35
C ASN A 146 19.63 5.80 -5.62
N ASN A 147 18.62 5.11 -5.07
CA ASN A 147 18.82 3.84 -4.37
C ASN A 147 19.31 2.73 -5.31
N SER A 148 19.91 1.69 -4.70
CA SER A 148 20.09 0.41 -5.37
C SER A 148 18.75 -0.30 -5.54
N VAL A 149 18.64 -1.20 -6.53
CA VAL A 149 17.40 -1.95 -6.78
C VAL A 149 16.95 -2.73 -5.54
N GLU A 150 17.89 -3.37 -4.84
CA GLU A 150 17.59 -4.13 -3.62
C GLU A 150 17.08 -3.24 -2.49
N ALA A 151 17.73 -2.09 -2.25
CA ALA A 151 17.31 -1.16 -1.21
C ALA A 151 15.93 -0.58 -1.52
N GLU A 152 15.66 -0.27 -2.78
CA GLU A 152 14.38 0.29 -3.19
C GLU A 152 13.25 -0.73 -3.12
N PHE A 153 13.51 -1.98 -3.45
CA PHE A 153 12.52 -3.05 -3.31
C PHE A 153 12.09 -3.23 -1.85
N LYS A 154 13.06 -3.25 -0.92
CA LYS A 154 12.78 -3.29 0.53
C LYS A 154 12.04 -2.04 0.99
N CYS A 155 12.38 -0.87 0.46
CA CYS A 155 11.68 0.38 0.76
C CYS A 155 10.22 0.32 0.30
N ALA A 156 9.95 -0.15 -0.92
CA ALA A 156 8.59 -0.31 -1.44
C ALA A 156 7.74 -1.23 -0.55
N LEU A 157 8.25 -2.39 -0.13
CA LEU A 157 7.54 -3.28 0.79
C LEU A 157 7.26 -2.62 2.15
N ALA A 158 8.21 -1.85 2.67
CA ALA A 158 7.99 -1.11 3.93
C ALA A 158 6.91 -0.03 3.79
N GLU A 159 6.85 0.68 2.66
CA GLU A 159 5.81 1.65 2.37
C GLU A 159 4.44 0.98 2.19
N ILE A 160 4.37 -0.17 1.54
CA ILE A 160 3.15 -0.99 1.44
C ILE A 160 2.66 -1.39 2.83
N ASN A 161 3.55 -1.85 3.71
CA ASN A 161 3.16 -2.21 5.08
C ASN A 161 2.61 -1.00 5.86
N LYS A 162 3.14 0.21 5.65
CA LYS A 162 2.57 1.44 6.24
C LYS A 162 1.17 1.73 5.67
N ILE A 163 0.98 1.58 4.37
CA ILE A 163 -0.33 1.73 3.71
C ILE A 163 -1.34 0.74 4.28
N ALA A 164 -0.95 -0.54 4.41
CA ALA A 164 -1.78 -1.58 4.99
C ALA A 164 -2.24 -1.23 6.41
N LEU A 165 -1.35 -0.70 7.26
CA LEU A 165 -1.73 -0.23 8.60
C LEU A 165 -2.77 0.90 8.53
N PHE A 166 -2.59 1.87 7.63
CA PHE A 166 -3.56 2.95 7.47
C PHE A 166 -4.93 2.45 7.04
N ARG A 167 -4.99 1.46 6.13
CA ARG A 167 -6.24 0.81 5.72
C ARG A 167 -6.90 0.07 6.89
N LEU A 168 -6.13 -0.71 7.66
CA LEU A 168 -6.66 -1.42 8.84
C LEU A 168 -7.23 -0.45 9.89
N LEU A 169 -6.61 0.70 10.10
CA LEU A 169 -7.09 1.74 11.03
C LEU A 169 -8.41 2.41 10.60
N THR A 170 -8.89 2.16 9.37
CA THR A 170 -10.20 2.66 8.90
C THR A 170 -11.34 1.67 9.10
N LEU A 171 -11.05 0.46 9.61
CA LEU A 171 -12.01 -0.64 9.81
C LEU A 171 -12.52 -0.76 11.26
#